data_AF-A0A5D3WL22-F1
#
_entry.id   AF-A0A5D3WL22-F1
#
_cell.length_a   1.000
_cell.length_b   1.000
_cell.length_c   1.000
_cell.angle_alpha   90.00
_cell.angle_beta   90.00
_cell.angle_gamma   90.00
#
_symmetry.space_group_name_H-M   'P 1'
#
loop_
_entity.id
_entity.type
_entity.pdbx_description
1 polymer ?
#
loop_
_entity_poly.entity_id
_entity_poly.type
_entity_poly.pdbx_seq_one_letter_code
_entity_poly.pdbx_strand_id
1 'polypeptide(L)' 'MKGMEHKKHPCPDCRMCQWCSDDRCRICLRTGSCRKKLSLAEQIALYEALNAEEKSTKGKNSVETSG' A
#
# COMPACT_ATOMS: atom_id res chain seq x y z
N MET A 1 -12.89 28.12 1.40
CA MET A 1 -12.64 26.68 1.58
C MET A 1 -12.14 26.48 3.01
N LYS A 2 -12.90 25.78 3.85
CA LYS A 2 -12.75 25.73 5.33
C LYS A 2 -11.83 24.58 5.78
N GLY A 3 -10.93 24.89 6.71
CA GLY A 3 -10.60 24.08 7.90
C GLY A 3 -9.69 22.84 7.76
N MET A 4 -8.38 23.01 7.86
CA MET A 4 -7.44 21.97 8.33
C MET A 4 -7.37 21.94 9.87
N GLU A 5 -8.51 21.92 10.57
CA GLU A 5 -8.57 22.20 12.02
C GLU A 5 -8.08 21.07 12.95
N HIS A 6 -7.48 19.99 12.43
CA HIS A 6 -6.97 18.87 13.24
C HIS A 6 -5.50 18.50 13.01
N LYS A 7 -4.74 19.32 12.27
CA LYS A 7 -3.30 19.09 12.10
C LYS A 7 -2.53 19.88 13.16
N LYS A 8 -1.64 19.22 13.91
CA LYS A 8 -0.71 19.89 14.84
C LYS A 8 0.41 20.66 14.14
N HIS A 9 0.63 20.37 12.86
CA HIS A 9 1.62 21.03 12.01
C HIS A 9 0.99 21.26 10.62
N PRO A 10 1.15 22.45 10.03
CA PRO A 10 0.50 22.84 8.78
C PRO A 10 1.24 22.27 7.55
N CYS A 11 1.58 20.99 7.54
CA CYS A 11 2.17 20.40 6.34
C CYS A 11 1.11 20.19 5.24
N PRO A 12 1.52 20.39 3.98
CA PRO A 12 0.68 20.07 2.82
C PRO A 12 0.47 18.55 2.70
N ASP A 13 1.44 17.77 3.20
CA ASP A 13 1.58 16.36 2.87
C ASP A 13 0.93 15.37 3.84
N CYS A 14 0.35 15.81 4.96
CA CYS A 14 -0.35 14.90 5.88
C CYS A 14 -1.84 15.24 5.96
N ARG A 15 -2.70 14.23 6.05
CA ARG A 15 -4.12 14.43 6.42
C ARG A 15 -4.32 14.68 7.92
N MET A 16 -3.49 14.05 8.78
CA MET A 16 -3.59 14.12 10.25
C MET A 16 -2.20 14.29 10.89
N CYS A 17 -1.52 15.40 10.63
CA CYS A 17 -0.14 15.56 11.11
C CYS A 17 -0.07 15.62 12.66
N GLN A 18 0.82 14.81 13.24
CA GLN A 18 1.17 14.79 14.65
C GLN A 18 2.64 15.19 14.88
N TRP A 19 3.17 16.15 14.11
CA TRP A 19 4.60 16.50 14.09
C TRP A 19 5.50 15.35 13.61
N CYS A 20 5.08 14.65 12.58
CA CYS A 20 5.92 13.64 11.96
C CYS A 20 6.90 14.28 10.97
N SER A 21 8.01 13.59 10.68
CA SER A 21 8.96 13.99 9.63
C SER A 21 8.32 13.92 8.23
N ASP A 22 8.95 14.59 7.26
CA ASP A 22 8.48 14.68 5.87
C ASP A 22 8.28 13.30 5.23
N ASP A 23 9.19 12.35 5.47
CA ASP A 23 9.07 10.97 4.97
C ASP A 23 7.79 10.29 5.47
N ARG A 24 7.45 10.49 6.74
CA ARG A 24 6.22 9.94 7.32
C ARG A 24 4.98 10.63 6.75
N CYS A 25 5.05 11.93 6.48
CA CYS A 25 3.92 12.62 5.85
C CYS A 25 3.61 12.10 4.46
N ARG A 26 4.63 11.86 3.62
CA ARG A 26 4.45 11.31 2.27
C ARG A 26 3.70 9.96 2.28
N ILE A 27 3.87 9.15 3.33
CA ILE A 27 3.16 7.87 3.50
C ILE A 27 1.69 8.10 3.87
N CYS A 28 1.39 9.08 4.72
CA CYS A 28 0.04 9.38 5.19
C CYS A 28 -0.92 9.87 4.09
N LEU A 29 -0.42 10.51 3.03
CA LEU A 29 -1.24 10.88 1.87
C LEU A 29 -1.38 9.75 0.85
N ARG A 30 -0.31 8.97 0.62
CA ARG A 30 -0.29 7.91 -0.41
C ARG A 30 -1.17 6.72 -0.03
N THR A 31 -1.46 6.57 1.25
CA THR A 31 -2.44 5.61 1.80
C THR A 31 -3.87 6.17 1.77
N GLY A 32 -4.16 7.09 0.84
CA GLY A 32 -5.43 7.80 0.71
C GLY A 32 -6.69 6.94 0.59
N SER A 33 -6.53 5.63 0.37
CA SER A 33 -7.51 4.61 0.74
C SER A 33 -6.98 3.89 1.99
N CYS A 34 -7.69 4.00 3.12
CA CYS A 34 -7.70 2.88 4.05
C CYS A 34 -8.11 1.68 3.19
N ARG A 35 -7.16 0.81 2.80
CA ARG A 35 -7.51 -0.34 1.97
C ARG A 35 -8.63 -1.03 2.73
N LYS A 36 -9.75 -1.30 2.05
CA LYS A 36 -10.88 -1.99 2.65
C LYS A 36 -10.31 -3.20 3.38
N LYS A 37 -10.50 -3.28 4.70
CA LYS A 37 -10.11 -4.47 5.44
C LYS A 37 -10.90 -5.62 4.83
N LEU A 38 -10.18 -6.55 4.22
CA LEU A 38 -10.80 -7.75 3.67
C LEU A 38 -11.36 -8.55 4.85
N SER A 39 -12.54 -9.13 4.65
CA SER A 39 -12.99 -10.24 5.48
C SER A 39 -12.01 -11.41 5.38
N LEU A 40 -12.07 -12.34 6.33
CA LEU A 40 -11.22 -13.53 6.31
C LEU A 40 -11.39 -14.31 4.99
N ALA A 41 -12.62 -14.44 4.50
CA ALA A 41 -12.91 -15.09 3.22
C ALA A 41 -12.28 -14.35 2.03
N GLU A 42 -12.43 -13.02 1.96
CA GLU A 42 -11.81 -12.20 0.91
C GLU A 42 -10.28 -12.29 0.96
N GLN A 43 -9.68 -12.37 2.15
CA GLN A 43 -8.24 -12.50 2.33
C GLN A 43 -7.72 -13.88 1.87
N ILE A 44 -8.43 -14.97 2.17
CA ILE A 44 -8.11 -16.32 1.70
C ILE A 44 -8.15 -16.38 0.17
N ALA A 45 -9.23 -15.87 -0.43
CA ALA A 45 -9.39 -15.86 -1.88
C ALA A 45 -8.28 -15.07 -2.59
N LEU A 46 -7.89 -13.91 -2.04
CA LEU A 46 -6.77 -13.13 -2.58
C LEU A 46 -5.44 -13.88 -2.49
N TYR A 47 -5.17 -14.56 -1.37
CA TYR A 47 -3.96 -15.37 -1.20
C TYR A 47 -3.90 -16.51 -2.22
N GLU A 48 -5.00 -17.24 -2.41
CA GLU A 48 -5.06 -18.34 -3.38
C GLU A 48 -4.82 -17.85 -4.82
N ALA A 49 -5.42 -16.72 -5.21
CA ALA A 49 -5.23 -16.12 -6.53
C ALA A 49 -3.77 -15.73 -6.79
N LEU A 50 -3.13 -15.01 -5.87
CA LEU A 50 -1.73 -14.59 -6.00
C LEU A 50 -0.78 -15.79 -6.13
N ASN A 51 -1.01 -16.85 -5.36
CA ASN A 51 -0.18 -18.05 -5.43
C ASN A 51 -0.46 -18.91 -6.68
N ALA A 52 -1.67 -18.84 -7.24
CA ALA A 52 -1.97 -19.51 -8.51
C ALA A 52 -1.25 -18.83 -9.69
N GLU A 53 -1.18 -17.50 -9.70
CA GLU A 53 -0.47 -16.71 -10.72
C GLU A 53 1.07 -16.96 -10.67
N GLU A 54 1.65 -17.06 -9.48
CA GLU A 54 3.08 -17.41 -9.33
C GLU A 54 3.40 -18.80 -9.90
N LYS A 55 2.51 -19.77 -9.69
CA LYS A 55 2.68 -21.13 -10.24
C LYS A 55 2.64 -21.15 -11.77
N SER A 56 1.89 -20.24 -12.39
CA SER A 56 1.82 -20.11 -13.85
C SER A 56 3.09 -19.46 -14.45
N THR A 57 3.71 -18.54 -13.72
CA THR A 57 4.88 -17.78 -14.20
C THR A 57 6.22 -18.51 -14.02
N LYS A 58 6.34 -19.40 -13.02
CA LYS A 58 7.53 -20.24 -12.82
C LYS A 58 7.80 -21.27 -13.94
N GLY A 59 6.83 -21.54 -14.82
CA GLY A 59 7.01 -22.45 -15.95
C GLY A 59 7.70 -21.85 -17.19
N LYS A 60 8.01 -20.55 -17.21
CA LYS A 60 8.46 -19.86 -18.44
C LYS A 60 9.85 -19.22 -18.39
N ASN A 61 10.51 -19.13 -17.22
CA ASN A 61 11.81 -18.47 -17.08
C ASN A 61 12.88 -19.38 -16.46
N SER A 62 13.08 -20.58 -17.03
CA SER A 62 14.30 -21.36 -16.82
C SER A 62 14.83 -21.86 -18.15
N VAL A 63 15.11 -20.92 -19.05
CA VAL A 63 16.16 -21.11 -20.04
C VAL A 63 16.99 -19.81 -20.04
N GLU A 64 18.30 -20.00 -19.92
CA GLU A 64 19.37 -19.02 -20.17
C GLU A 64 19.59 -17.92 -19.13
N THR A 65 20.70 -18.03 -18.39
CA THR A 65 21.96 -17.39 -18.82
C THR A 65 23.14 -17.97 -18.07
N SER A 66 24.08 -18.54 -18.83
CA SER A 66 25.45 -18.81 -18.44
C SER A 66 26.22 -17.49 -18.30
N GLY A 67 27.14 -17.43 -17.33
CA GLY A 67 28.09 -16.34 -17.12
C GLY A 67 28.92 -16.57 -15.87
#